data_AF-A0AAJ2MVL7-F1
#
_entry.id   AF-A0AAJ2MVL7-F1
#
_cell.length_a   1.000
_cell.length_b   1.000
_cell.length_c   1.000
_cell.angle_alpha   90.00
_cell.angle_beta   90.00
_cell.angle_gamma   90.00
#
_symmetry.space_group_name_H-M   'P 1'
#
loop_
_entity.id
_entity.type
_entity.pdbx_description
1 polymer ?
#
loop_
_entity_poly.entity_id
_entity_poly.type
_entity_poly.pdbx_seq_one_letter_code
_entity_poly.pdbx_strand_id
1 'polypeptide(L)'
;MKFGKILSAAALLLSSNLSFAEEVPQAVIDLADSLMPLGKEVVLVNAVKAQNAQGKSLDSIKTLDEKWIATAGIDDFMSSLMNNEAAKFLTTFEASQPYYQEIFLMDNQGANVAMTSKTSDYWQGDEDKWQRR
;
A
#
# COMPACT_ATOMS: atom_id res chain seq x y z
N MET A 1 41.33 -53.58 39.14
CA MET A 1 41.18 -52.48 40.11
C MET A 1 42.11 -51.35 39.70
N LYS A 2 41.65 -50.09 39.83
CA LYS A 2 42.20 -48.80 39.31
C LYS A 2 41.87 -48.50 37.84
N PHE A 3 41.51 -47.30 37.38
CA PHE A 3 40.89 -46.07 37.90
C PHE A 3 40.70 -45.22 36.63
N GLY A 4 39.57 -44.53 36.44
CA GLY A 4 39.45 -43.59 35.32
C GLY A 4 38.04 -43.04 35.12
N LYS A 5 37.72 -41.94 35.80
CA LYS A 5 36.57 -41.09 35.52
C LYS A 5 36.70 -40.49 34.11
N ILE A 6 35.60 -40.31 33.39
CA ILE A 6 35.29 -39.08 32.63
C ILE A 6 33.76 -39.01 32.50
N LEU A 7 33.19 -37.99 33.14
CA LEU A 7 31.86 -37.48 32.84
C LEU A 7 31.86 -36.99 31.38
N SER A 8 30.81 -37.29 30.62
CA SER A 8 30.44 -36.48 29.47
C SER A 8 28.93 -36.33 29.45
N ALA A 9 28.45 -35.32 30.18
CA ALA A 9 27.14 -34.74 29.94
C ALA A 9 27.26 -33.94 28.65
N ALA A 10 26.70 -34.46 27.56
CA ALA A 10 26.57 -33.72 26.31
C ALA A 10 25.50 -32.63 26.51
N ALA A 11 25.94 -31.40 26.75
CA ALA A 11 25.06 -30.23 26.67
C ALA A 11 24.84 -29.90 25.20
N LEU A 12 23.73 -30.37 24.63
CA LEU A 12 23.21 -29.87 23.36
C LEU A 12 22.70 -28.44 23.60
N LEU A 13 23.53 -27.44 23.31
CA LEU A 13 23.07 -26.06 23.22
C LEU A 13 22.21 -25.91 21.97
N LEU A 14 20.90 -25.83 22.13
CA LEU A 14 20.01 -25.30 21.08
C LEU A 14 20.42 -23.85 20.82
N SER A 15 21.13 -23.60 19.73
CA SER A 15 21.31 -22.27 19.19
C SER A 15 19.98 -21.80 18.60
N SER A 16 19.15 -21.17 19.44
CA SER A 16 18.03 -20.37 18.97
C SER A 16 18.58 -19.20 18.16
N ASN A 17 18.41 -19.23 16.85
CA ASN A 17 18.65 -18.05 16.02
C ASN A 17 17.70 -16.94 16.53
N LEU A 18 18.26 -15.93 17.18
CA LEU A 18 17.53 -14.70 17.47
C LEU A 18 17.25 -14.03 16.14
N SER A 19 16.00 -14.11 15.67
CA SER A 19 15.54 -13.29 14.56
C SER A 19 15.31 -11.89 15.10
N PHE A 20 16.17 -10.95 14.72
CA PHE A 20 15.91 -9.52 14.92
C PHE A 20 15.19 -8.99 13.69
N ALA A 21 14.21 -8.12 13.89
CA ALA A 21 13.67 -7.33 12.79
C ALA A 21 14.79 -6.42 12.27
N GLU A 22 15.03 -6.44 10.97
CA GLU A 22 15.95 -5.50 10.33
C GLU A 22 15.37 -4.09 10.44
N GLU A 23 16.20 -3.11 10.80
CA GLU A 23 15.79 -1.71 10.75
C GLU A 23 15.52 -1.30 9.29
N VAL A 24 14.56 -0.42 9.08
CA VAL A 24 14.27 0.09 7.73
C VAL A 24 15.52 0.80 7.19
N PRO A 25 16.07 0.39 6.03
CA PRO A 25 17.26 1.03 5.48
C PRO A 25 17.01 2.52 5.25
N GLN A 26 17.99 3.38 5.58
CA GLN A 26 17.87 4.83 5.42
C GLN A 26 17.48 5.25 3.99
N ALA A 27 17.95 4.52 2.98
CA ALA A 27 17.59 4.77 1.58
C ALA A 27 16.07 4.67 1.31
N VAL A 28 15.33 3.85 2.05
CA VAL A 28 13.87 3.73 1.94
C VAL A 28 13.19 4.97 2.55
N ILE A 29 13.72 5.49 3.65
CA ILE A 29 13.24 6.72 4.30
C ILE A 29 13.46 7.91 3.36
N ASP A 30 14.68 8.04 2.83
CA ASP A 30 15.04 9.11 1.88
C ASP A 30 14.18 9.05 0.61
N LEU A 31 13.89 7.83 0.13
CA LEU A 31 12.98 7.62 -0.99
C LEU A 31 11.57 8.10 -0.65
N ALA A 32 11.02 7.75 0.52
CA ALA A 32 9.70 8.21 0.94
C ALA A 32 9.61 9.75 1.00
N ASP A 33 10.63 10.42 1.55
CA ASP A 33 10.70 11.88 1.57
C ASP A 33 10.73 12.48 0.17
N SER A 34 11.43 11.83 -0.77
CA SER A 34 11.49 12.27 -2.16
C SER A 34 10.15 12.17 -2.91
N LEU A 35 9.20 11.37 -2.42
CA LEU A 35 7.88 11.20 -3.02
C LEU A 35 6.88 12.28 -2.59
N MET A 36 7.15 13.01 -1.49
CA MET A 36 6.23 14.02 -0.95
C MET A 36 5.79 15.10 -1.96
N PRO A 37 6.63 15.58 -2.90
CA PRO A 37 6.21 16.53 -3.93
C PRO A 37 5.12 15.98 -4.88
N LEU A 38 5.06 14.66 -5.09
CA LEU A 38 4.06 14.02 -5.97
C LEU A 38 2.63 14.38 -5.55
N GLY A 39 2.36 14.45 -4.25
CA GLY A 39 1.05 14.82 -3.71
C GLY A 39 0.61 16.26 -4.00
N LYS A 40 1.49 17.10 -4.58
CA LYS A 40 1.19 18.49 -4.96
C LYS A 40 0.98 18.65 -6.46
N GLU A 41 1.13 17.59 -7.24
CA GLU A 41 0.94 17.64 -8.69
C GLU A 41 -0.48 18.06 -9.04
N VAL A 42 -0.59 19.07 -9.92
CA VAL A 42 -1.86 19.75 -10.19
C VAL A 42 -2.92 18.78 -10.71
N VAL A 43 -2.53 17.80 -11.54
CA VAL A 43 -3.43 16.77 -12.06
C VAL A 43 -4.02 15.90 -10.95
N LEU A 44 -3.23 15.53 -9.93
CA LEU A 44 -3.69 14.70 -8.82
C LEU A 44 -4.58 15.50 -7.87
N VAL A 45 -4.16 16.72 -7.53
CA VAL A 45 -4.95 17.62 -6.66
C VAL A 45 -6.31 17.94 -7.29
N ASN A 46 -6.36 18.19 -8.58
CA ASN A 46 -7.62 18.47 -9.29
C ASN A 46 -8.54 17.24 -9.32
N ALA A 47 -7.99 16.04 -9.54
CA ALA A 47 -8.78 14.81 -9.52
C ALA A 47 -9.42 14.56 -8.14
N VAL A 48 -8.65 14.73 -7.06
CA VAL A 48 -9.17 14.62 -5.67
C VAL A 48 -10.24 15.68 -5.40
N LYS A 49 -10.01 16.93 -5.79
CA LYS A 49 -11.02 18.00 -5.62
C LYS A 49 -12.31 17.69 -6.38
N ALA A 50 -12.20 17.20 -7.61
CA ALA A 50 -13.35 16.83 -8.42
C ALA A 50 -14.14 15.66 -7.81
N GLN A 51 -13.47 14.63 -7.29
CA GLN A 51 -14.13 13.53 -6.58
C GLN A 51 -14.82 14.03 -5.30
N ASN A 52 -14.11 14.78 -4.47
CA ASN A 52 -14.64 15.32 -3.22
C ASN A 52 -15.88 16.21 -3.45
N ALA A 53 -15.89 16.98 -4.54
CA ALA A 53 -17.03 17.84 -4.91
C ALA A 53 -18.30 17.05 -5.24
N GLN A 54 -18.22 15.75 -5.54
CA GLN A 54 -19.39 14.89 -5.74
C GLN A 54 -20.16 14.62 -4.43
N GLY A 55 -19.53 14.86 -3.27
CA GLY A 55 -20.20 14.76 -1.98
C GLY A 55 -20.75 13.35 -1.67
N LYS A 56 -20.07 12.29 -2.12
CA LYS A 56 -20.48 10.91 -1.83
C LYS A 56 -20.49 10.69 -0.31
N SER A 57 -21.57 10.12 0.20
CA SER A 57 -21.60 9.70 1.60
C SER A 57 -20.70 8.49 1.82
N LEU A 58 -20.19 8.33 3.04
CA LEU A 58 -19.42 7.15 3.43
C LEU A 58 -20.20 5.84 3.19
N ASP A 59 -21.51 5.83 3.44
CA ASP A 59 -22.35 4.65 3.17
C ASP A 59 -22.41 4.31 1.68
N SER A 60 -22.48 5.33 0.81
CA SER A 60 -22.43 5.13 -0.63
C SER A 60 -21.07 4.61 -1.09
N ILE A 61 -19.98 5.07 -0.45
CA ILE A 61 -18.62 4.58 -0.74
C ILE A 61 -18.49 3.11 -0.34
N LYS A 62 -18.96 2.74 0.86
CA LYS A 62 -18.97 1.34 1.33
C LYS A 62 -19.85 0.43 0.49
N THR A 63 -20.97 0.93 -0.02
CA THR A 63 -21.80 0.16 -0.97
C THR A 63 -21.05 -0.13 -2.27
N LEU A 64 -20.27 0.84 -2.79
CA LEU A 64 -19.42 0.63 -3.95
C LEU A 64 -18.27 -0.34 -3.65
N ASP A 65 -17.76 -0.30 -2.42
CA ASP A 65 -16.71 -1.19 -1.92
C ASP A 65 -17.15 -2.66 -1.89
N GLU A 66 -18.33 -2.95 -1.36
CA GLU A 66 -18.90 -4.31 -1.38
C GLU A 66 -19.05 -4.83 -2.81
N LYS A 67 -19.49 -3.98 -3.74
CA LYS A 67 -19.56 -4.32 -5.17
C LYS A 67 -18.16 -4.59 -5.74
N TRP A 68 -17.17 -3.77 -5.38
CA TRP A 68 -15.79 -3.89 -5.84
C TRP A 68 -15.20 -5.25 -5.47
N ILE A 69 -15.32 -5.62 -4.19
CA ILE A 69 -14.82 -6.88 -3.63
C ILE A 69 -15.49 -8.07 -4.32
N ALA A 70 -16.80 -8.00 -4.57
CA ALA A 70 -17.55 -9.06 -5.24
C ALA A 70 -17.24 -9.19 -6.75
N THR A 71 -16.60 -8.19 -7.35
CA THR A 71 -16.31 -8.16 -8.79
C THR A 71 -15.01 -8.86 -9.09
N ALA A 72 -15.07 -10.00 -9.79
CA ALA A 72 -13.89 -10.62 -10.37
C ALA A 72 -13.41 -9.81 -11.59
N GLY A 73 -12.09 -9.62 -11.73
CA GLY A 73 -11.51 -8.84 -12.83
C GLY A 73 -11.77 -7.33 -12.70
N ILE A 74 -11.88 -6.64 -13.84
CA ILE A 74 -12.03 -5.17 -13.94
C ILE A 74 -13.37 -4.88 -14.63
N ASP A 75 -14.27 -4.13 -13.96
CA ASP A 75 -15.50 -3.62 -14.57
C ASP A 75 -15.31 -2.20 -15.13
N ASP A 76 -16.35 -1.64 -15.74
CA ASP A 76 -16.30 -0.29 -16.33
C ASP A 76 -15.99 0.80 -15.31
N PHE A 77 -16.45 0.64 -14.06
CA PHE A 77 -16.17 1.61 -12.99
C PHE A 77 -14.70 1.55 -12.60
N MET A 78 -14.15 0.36 -12.36
CA MET A 78 -12.73 0.15 -12.09
C MET A 78 -11.87 0.68 -13.25
N SER A 79 -12.24 0.34 -14.49
CA SER A 79 -11.58 0.81 -15.70
C SER A 79 -11.58 2.34 -15.81
N SER A 80 -12.67 3.01 -15.40
CA SER A 80 -12.74 4.48 -15.39
C SER A 80 -11.72 5.12 -14.42
N LEU A 81 -11.46 4.47 -13.28
CA LEU A 81 -10.45 4.91 -12.32
C LEU A 81 -9.02 4.61 -12.80
N MET A 82 -8.84 3.61 -13.67
CA MET A 82 -7.54 3.26 -14.25
C MET A 82 -7.16 4.09 -15.48
N ASN A 83 -8.14 4.72 -16.14
CA ASN A 83 -7.93 5.38 -17.43
C ASN A 83 -8.15 6.90 -17.42
N ASN A 84 -8.44 7.48 -16.26
CA ASN A 84 -8.56 8.94 -16.12
C ASN A 84 -7.18 9.65 -16.19
N GLU A 85 -7.17 10.97 -16.27
CA GLU A 85 -5.94 11.76 -16.43
C GLU A 85 -4.94 11.58 -15.28
N ALA A 86 -5.43 11.49 -14.04
CA ALA A 86 -4.59 11.23 -12.88
C ALA A 86 -3.99 9.82 -12.94
N ALA A 87 -4.76 8.81 -13.34
CA ALA A 87 -4.26 7.44 -13.48
C ALA A 87 -3.15 7.36 -14.55
N LYS A 88 -3.32 8.01 -15.70
CA LYS A 88 -2.29 8.07 -16.75
C LYS A 88 -1.00 8.74 -16.27
N PHE A 89 -1.12 9.80 -15.48
CA PHE A 89 0.02 10.44 -14.83
C PHE A 89 0.71 9.46 -13.88
N LEU A 90 -0.04 8.78 -13.01
CA LEU A 90 0.49 7.79 -12.07
C LEU A 90 1.14 6.60 -12.77
N THR A 91 0.58 6.10 -13.87
CA THR A 91 1.19 5.01 -14.68
C THR A 91 2.52 5.45 -15.28
N THR A 92 2.62 6.69 -15.73
CA THR A 92 3.90 7.24 -16.23
C THR A 92 4.93 7.35 -15.11
N PHE A 93 4.49 7.78 -13.92
CA PHE A 93 5.34 7.87 -12.73
C PHE A 93 5.78 6.48 -12.23
N GLU A 94 4.87 5.50 -12.18
CA GLU A 94 5.15 4.11 -11.83
C GLU A 94 6.24 3.53 -12.75
N ALA A 95 6.11 3.73 -14.07
CA ALA A 95 7.10 3.28 -15.05
C ALA A 95 8.48 3.98 -14.95
N SER A 96 8.61 5.05 -14.15
CA SER A 96 9.86 5.80 -14.04
C SER A 96 10.95 5.05 -13.26
N GLN A 97 10.57 4.10 -12.41
CA GLN A 97 11.49 3.27 -11.64
C GLN A 97 10.96 1.84 -11.55
N PRO A 98 11.82 0.82 -11.65
CA PRO A 98 11.38 -0.58 -11.65
C PRO A 98 10.79 -1.06 -10.30
N TYR A 99 10.96 -0.28 -9.23
CA TYR A 99 10.51 -0.61 -7.88
C TYR A 99 9.23 0.11 -7.46
N TYR A 100 8.69 1.03 -8.28
CA TYR A 100 7.35 1.55 -8.04
C TYR A 100 6.33 0.57 -8.62
N GLN A 101 5.38 0.16 -7.79
CA GLN A 101 4.29 -0.73 -8.17
C GLN A 101 3.03 -0.31 -7.43
N GLU A 102 1.87 -0.48 -8.07
CA GLU A 102 0.54 -0.38 -7.46
C GLU A 102 0.28 0.98 -6.79
N ILE A 103 0.45 2.05 -7.56
CA ILE A 103 0.15 3.42 -7.12
C ILE A 103 -1.35 3.71 -7.26
N PHE A 104 -1.96 4.25 -6.19
CA PHE A 104 -3.34 4.71 -6.18
C PHE A 104 -3.50 6.01 -5.39
N LEU A 105 -4.54 6.77 -5.73
CA LEU A 105 -4.89 8.07 -5.19
C LEU A 105 -6.25 7.99 -4.53
N MET A 106 -6.39 8.56 -3.33
CA MET A 106 -7.62 8.50 -2.54
C MET A 106 -8.23 9.88 -2.32
N ASP A 107 -9.55 9.91 -2.15
CA ASP A 107 -10.34 11.10 -1.81
C ASP A 107 -10.34 11.36 -0.30
N ASN A 108 -11.02 12.41 0.18
CA ASN A 108 -11.00 12.80 1.59
C ASN A 108 -11.64 11.79 2.57
N GLN A 109 -12.27 10.73 2.08
CA GLN A 109 -12.85 9.63 2.85
C GLN A 109 -12.14 8.29 2.62
N GLY A 110 -11.10 8.25 1.78
CA GLY A 110 -10.33 7.04 1.46
C GLY A 110 -10.85 6.29 0.23
N ALA A 111 -11.78 6.85 -0.54
CA ALA A 111 -12.26 6.21 -1.76
C ALA A 111 -11.28 6.42 -2.91
N ASN A 112 -11.01 5.38 -3.71
CA ASN A 112 -10.08 5.49 -4.84
C ASN A 112 -10.56 6.49 -5.90
N VAL A 113 -9.66 7.38 -6.31
CA VAL A 113 -9.84 8.42 -7.34
C VAL A 113 -9.14 8.02 -8.63
N ALA A 114 -7.96 7.42 -8.52
CA ALA A 114 -7.17 6.93 -9.64
C ALA A 114 -6.28 5.78 -9.17
N MET A 115 -5.99 4.82 -10.06
CA MET A 115 -5.12 3.69 -9.73
C MET A 115 -4.40 3.16 -10.96
N THR A 116 -3.19 2.67 -10.78
CA THR A 116 -2.37 2.02 -11.82
C THR A 116 -2.74 0.56 -12.01
N SER A 117 -3.13 -0.10 -10.92
CA SER A 117 -3.58 -1.49 -10.85
C SER A 117 -4.81 -1.59 -9.97
N LYS A 118 -5.63 -2.64 -10.16
CA LYS A 118 -6.81 -2.88 -9.33
C LYS A 118 -6.39 -3.19 -7.89
N THR A 119 -6.93 -2.46 -6.93
CA THR A 119 -6.83 -2.74 -5.50
C THR A 119 -7.79 -3.85 -5.05
N SER A 120 -7.55 -4.44 -3.88
CA SER A 120 -8.45 -5.43 -3.26
C SER A 120 -9.89 -4.93 -3.08
N ASP A 121 -10.00 -3.64 -2.78
CA ASP A 121 -11.19 -2.95 -2.30
C ASP A 121 -11.16 -1.49 -2.79
N TYR A 122 -12.32 -0.84 -2.86
CA TYR A 122 -12.45 0.54 -3.32
C TYR A 122 -12.20 1.55 -2.21
N TRP A 123 -12.59 1.20 -0.97
CA TRP A 123 -12.56 2.09 0.17
C TRP A 123 -11.40 1.78 1.11
N GLN A 124 -10.33 2.53 0.96
CA GLN A 124 -9.11 2.43 1.77
C GLN A 124 -9.20 3.22 3.09
N GLY A 125 -10.39 3.69 3.45
CA GLY A 125 -10.56 4.59 4.59
C GLY A 125 -10.50 3.89 5.94
N ASP A 126 -10.56 2.57 5.98
CA ASP A 126 -10.35 1.74 7.16
C ASP A 126 -8.88 1.39 7.42
N GLU A 127 -8.01 1.59 6.41
CA GLU A 127 -6.60 1.23 6.47
C GLU A 127 -5.81 2.08 7.47
N ASP A 128 -4.87 1.44 8.19
CA ASP A 128 -3.98 2.11 9.15
C ASP A 128 -3.21 3.28 8.50
N LYS A 129 -2.78 3.09 7.25
CA LYS A 129 -2.06 4.09 6.42
C LYS A 129 -2.89 5.36 6.19
N TRP A 130 -4.22 5.25 6.22
CA TRP A 130 -5.14 6.36 6.07
C TRP A 130 -5.47 7.03 7.41
N GLN A 131 -5.70 6.22 8.44
CA GLN A 131 -6.11 6.69 9.77
C GLN A 131 -5.00 7.44 10.52
N ARG A 132 -3.73 7.19 10.18
CA ARG A 132 -2.55 7.75 10.87
C ARG A 132 -1.86 8.89 10.11
N ARG A 133 -2.59 9.57 9.24
CA ARG A 133 -2.12 10.69 8.41
C ARG A 133 -1.95 12.01 9.18
#